data_AF-A0A642C1B7-F1
#
_entry.id   AF-A0A642C1B7-F1
#
_cell.length_a   1.000
_cell.length_b   1.000
_cell.length_c   1.000
_cell.angle_alpha   90.00
_cell.angle_beta   90.00
_cell.angle_gamma   90.00
#
_symmetry.space_group_name_H-M   'P 1'
#
loop_
_entity.id
_entity.type
_entity.pdbx_description
1 polymer ?
#
loop_
_entity_poly.entity_id
_entity_poly.type
_entity_poly.pdbx_seq_one_letter_code
_entity_poly.pdbx_strand_id
1 'polypeptide(L)'
;SFKYSNLDRPGDFTIADFWDDKKNRPDLYSCEGTSLLMVNTNMGLDLINKLYDSIDLWKITKDEAMQPCLIRPTCSNQRRQEFWEFYLLRGFDAAYKKYFGDSKYVITKKIVKQIIKRVLRKLQ
;
A
#
# COMPACT_ATOMS: atom_id res chain seq x y z
N SER A 1 12.03 5.94 21.33
CA SER A 1 11.92 6.70 20.07
C SER A 1 11.82 5.72 18.92
N PHE A 2 10.75 5.77 18.11
CA PHE A 2 10.61 4.90 16.95
C PHE A 2 11.48 5.44 15.82
N LYS A 3 12.55 4.72 15.48
CA LYS A 3 13.63 5.18 14.57
C LYS A 3 13.16 5.54 13.16
N TYR A 4 12.01 5.00 12.73
CA TYR A 4 11.51 5.11 11.35
C TYR A 4 10.03 5.52 11.29
N SER A 5 9.46 6.12 12.33
CA SER A 5 8.07 6.59 12.32
C SER A 5 8.02 8.08 12.66
N ASN A 6 8.76 8.86 11.87
CA ASN A 6 8.92 10.28 12.02
C ASN A 6 9.37 10.91 10.68
N LEU A 7 9.51 12.23 10.67
CA LEU A 7 9.96 13.02 9.51
C LEU A 7 11.49 13.08 9.35
N ASP A 8 12.25 12.65 10.36
CA ASP A 8 13.72 12.66 10.36
C ASP A 8 14.25 11.28 9.94
N ARG A 9 14.41 11.12 8.62
CA ARG A 9 14.78 9.84 8.00
C ARG A 9 16.25 9.84 7.58
N PRO A 10 16.98 8.73 7.83
CA PRO A 10 18.34 8.61 7.34
C PRO A 10 18.35 8.49 5.81
N GLY A 11 19.28 9.21 5.15
CA GLY A 11 19.45 9.23 3.70
C GLY A 11 18.95 10.50 3.03
N ASP A 12 19.36 10.76 1.79
CA ASP A 12 19.01 12.00 1.07
C ASP A 12 17.52 12.09 0.71
N PHE A 13 16.89 10.93 0.50
CA PHE A 13 15.47 10.80 0.14
C PHE A 13 14.73 9.75 0.93
N THR A 14 13.44 9.99 1.13
CA THR A 14 12.45 8.97 1.48
C THR A 14 11.34 9.00 0.45
N ILE A 15 11.00 7.85 -0.13
CA ILE A 15 9.81 7.67 -0.97
C ILE A 15 8.85 6.76 -0.21
N ALA A 16 7.58 7.15 -0.13
CA ALA A 16 6.53 6.40 0.51
C ALA A 16 5.22 6.52 -0.28
N ASP A 17 4.25 5.66 0.01
CA ASP A 17 2.90 5.81 -0.53
C ASP A 17 2.25 7.08 0.04
N PHE A 18 1.61 7.88 -0.81
CA PHE A 18 0.84 9.04 -0.39
C PHE A 18 -0.66 8.72 -0.42
N TRP A 19 -1.23 8.48 0.76
CA TRP A 19 -2.66 8.25 0.92
C TRP A 19 -3.33 9.56 1.36
N ASP A 20 -4.08 10.20 0.48
CA ASP A 20 -4.90 11.34 0.86
C ASP A 20 -6.22 10.90 1.50
N ASP A 21 -6.11 10.17 2.62
CA ASP A 21 -7.26 9.62 3.36
C ASP A 21 -8.23 10.72 3.81
N LYS A 22 -7.72 11.93 4.03
CA LYS A 22 -8.51 13.11 4.41
C LYS A 22 -9.08 13.87 3.22
N LYS A 23 -8.71 13.51 1.98
CA LYS A 23 -9.10 14.18 0.73
C LYS A 23 -8.76 15.68 0.71
N ASN A 24 -7.64 16.06 1.31
CA ASN A 24 -7.18 17.45 1.39
C ASN A 24 -6.55 17.94 0.09
N ARG A 25 -6.01 17.03 -0.73
CA ARG A 25 -5.34 17.28 -2.01
C ARG A 25 -5.85 16.34 -3.11
N PRO A 26 -7.16 16.42 -3.45
CA PRO A 26 -7.76 15.60 -4.50
C PRO A 26 -7.15 15.86 -5.88
N ASP A 27 -6.52 17.02 -6.07
CA ASP A 27 -5.77 17.40 -7.27
C ASP A 27 -4.51 16.54 -7.48
N LEU A 28 -3.99 15.90 -6.43
CA LEU A 28 -2.82 15.02 -6.49
C LEU A 28 -3.18 13.55 -6.75
N TYR A 29 -4.47 13.23 -6.85
CA TYR A 29 -4.90 11.85 -7.08
C TYR A 29 -4.56 11.39 -8.50
N SER A 30 -3.84 10.27 -8.58
CA SER A 30 -3.61 9.53 -9.83
C SER A 30 -4.14 8.11 -9.71
N CYS A 31 -4.72 7.58 -10.78
CA CYS A 31 -5.11 6.17 -10.85
C CYS A 31 -3.90 5.23 -10.89
N GLU A 32 -2.73 5.74 -11.28
CA GLU A 32 -1.45 5.02 -11.27
C GLU A 32 -0.74 5.09 -9.90
N GLY A 33 -1.29 5.88 -8.98
CA GLY A 33 -0.75 6.11 -7.64
C GLY A 33 0.08 7.39 -7.56
N THR A 34 0.19 7.90 -6.34
CA THR A 34 0.97 9.10 -6.01
C THR A 34 1.88 8.75 -4.84
N SER A 35 3.15 9.16 -4.91
CA SER A 35 4.13 8.91 -3.86
C SER A 35 4.47 10.19 -3.10
N LEU A 36 4.71 10.04 -1.80
CA LEU A 36 5.27 11.07 -0.95
C LEU A 36 6.79 11.01 -1.07
N LEU A 37 7.39 12.08 -1.58
CA LEU A 37 8.83 12.28 -1.57
C LEU A 37 9.21 13.24 -0.45
N MET A 38 10.07 12.79 0.47
CA MET A 38 10.74 13.64 1.44
C MET A 38 12.20 13.79 1.05
N VAL A 39 12.68 15.03 1.00
CA VAL A 39 14.08 15.36 0.76
C VAL A 39 14.69 15.77 2.09
N ASN A 40 15.65 14.99 2.60
CA ASN A 40 16.15 15.15 3.97
C ASN A 40 17.48 15.91 4.04
N THR A 41 18.19 16.07 2.92
CA THR A 41 19.52 16.72 2.87
C THR A 41 19.61 17.73 1.73
N ASN A 42 20.59 18.65 1.81
CA ASN A 42 20.88 19.60 0.73
C ASN A 42 21.33 18.89 -0.56
N MET A 43 22.09 17.80 -0.44
CA MET A 43 22.51 17.00 -1.60
C MET A 43 21.29 16.39 -2.32
N GLY A 44 20.31 15.89 -1.56
CA GLY A 44 19.06 15.41 -2.14
C GLY A 44 18.30 16.53 -2.84
N LEU A 45 18.26 17.72 -2.23
CA LEU A 45 17.59 18.88 -2.83
C LEU A 45 18.22 19.27 -4.17
N ASP A 46 19.55 19.29 -4.24
CA ASP A 46 20.28 19.59 -5.47
C ASP A 46 19.97 18.59 -6.60
N LEU A 47 19.83 17.31 -6.26
CA LEU A 47 19.47 16.29 -7.25
C LEU A 47 18.02 16.45 -7.72
N ILE A 48 17.07 16.74 -6.82
CA ILE A 48 15.67 16.98 -7.21
C ILE A 48 15.54 18.21 -8.09
N ASN A 49 16.29 19.27 -7.81
CA ASN A 49 16.31 20.46 -8.67
C ASN A 49 16.79 20.13 -10.10
N LYS A 50 17.73 19.19 -10.27
CA LYS A 50 18.19 18.73 -11.59
C LYS A 50 17.18 17.84 -12.31
N LEU A 51 16.34 17.12 -11.55
CA LEU A 51 15.33 16.22 -12.09
C LEU A 51 13.96 16.90 -12.25
N TYR A 52 13.81 18.16 -11.82
CA TYR A 52 12.51 18.83 -11.71
C TYR A 52 11.67 18.77 -12.99
N ASP A 53 12.30 18.91 -14.16
CA ASP A 53 11.61 18.88 -15.45
C ASP A 53 11.32 17.45 -15.97
N SER A 54 11.84 16.42 -15.30
CA SER A 54 11.73 15.01 -15.69
C SER A 54 10.73 14.21 -14.85
N ILE A 55 10.21 14.80 -13.77
CA ILE A 55 9.26 14.16 -12.86
C ILE A 55 8.16 15.13 -12.45
N ASP A 56 6.92 14.65 -12.39
CA ASP A 56 5.81 15.45 -11.90
C ASP A 56 5.90 15.61 -10.38
N LEU A 57 6.11 16.84 -9.93
CA LEU A 57 6.28 17.17 -8.53
C LEU A 57 5.30 18.25 -8.09
N TRP A 58 4.67 18.02 -6.95
CA TRP A 58 3.85 19.00 -6.27
C TRP A 58 4.39 19.26 -4.87
N LYS A 59 4.58 20.54 -4.55
CA LYS A 59 4.92 20.94 -3.19
C LYS A 59 3.68 20.81 -2.30
N ILE A 60 3.86 20.17 -1.15
CA ILE A 60 2.85 20.03 -0.12
C ILE A 60 3.43 20.45 1.23
N THR A 61 2.56 20.83 2.15
CA THR A 61 2.93 21.16 3.53
C THR A 61 3.17 19.89 4.36
N LYS A 62 3.82 20.04 5.51
CA LYS A 62 4.00 18.92 6.46
C LYS A 62 2.68 18.34 6.94
N ASP A 63 1.65 19.18 7.09
CA ASP A 63 0.32 18.76 7.56
C ASP A 63 -0.42 17.96 6.48
N GLU A 64 -0.30 18.36 5.22
CA GLU A 64 -0.80 17.58 4.07
C GLU A 64 -0.04 16.26 3.90
N ALA A 65 1.27 16.26 4.15
CA ALA A 65 2.11 15.06 4.10
C ALA A 65 1.88 14.08 5.27
N MET A 66 1.16 14.48 6.32
CA MET A 66 1.14 13.73 7.58
C MET A 66 0.32 12.44 7.46
N GLN A 67 1.01 11.31 7.63
CA GLN A 67 0.43 9.97 7.56
C GLN A 67 0.50 9.28 8.93
N PRO A 68 -0.41 8.35 9.27
CA PRO A 68 -0.38 7.65 10.57
C PRO A 68 0.97 6.99 10.88
N CYS A 69 1.61 6.41 9.86
CA CYS A 69 2.93 5.76 9.96
C CYS A 69 4.09 6.73 10.25
N LEU A 70 3.91 8.03 10.02
CA LEU A 70 4.86 9.09 10.38
C LEU A 70 4.68 9.60 11.81
N ILE A 71 3.59 9.21 12.48
CA ILE A 71 3.29 9.60 13.87
C ILE A 71 3.65 8.46 14.83
N ARG A 72 3.30 7.22 14.45
CA ARG A 72 3.51 6.03 15.28
C ARG A 72 3.66 4.78 14.41
N PRO A 73 4.32 3.73 14.90
CA PRO A 73 4.32 2.44 14.22
C PRO A 73 2.90 1.88 14.17
N THR A 74 2.62 1.13 13.11
CA THR A 74 1.39 0.35 13.01
C THR A 74 1.37 -0.70 14.11
N CYS A 75 0.28 -0.74 14.89
CA CYS A 75 0.09 -1.78 15.90
C CYS A 75 0.08 -3.17 15.24
N SER A 76 0.69 -4.16 15.89
CA SER A 76 0.57 -5.54 15.42
C SER A 76 -0.88 -5.99 15.47
N ASN A 77 -1.31 -6.74 14.46
CA ASN A 77 -2.59 -7.43 14.49
C ASN A 77 -2.63 -8.41 15.68
N GLN A 78 -3.73 -8.41 16.44
CA GLN A 78 -3.92 -9.27 17.61
C GLN A 78 -3.80 -10.76 17.28
N ARG A 79 -4.13 -11.15 16.05
CA ARG A 79 -4.09 -12.55 15.56
C ARG A 79 -2.78 -12.91 14.86
N ARG A 80 -1.78 -12.02 14.86
CA ARG A 80 -0.47 -12.27 14.23
C ARG A 80 0.18 -13.54 14.81
N GLN A 81 0.16 -13.69 16.13
CA GLN A 81 0.74 -14.86 16.79
C GLN A 81 0.02 -16.16 16.39
N GLU A 82 -1.32 -16.15 16.43
CA GLU A 82 -2.15 -17.29 15.98
C GLU A 82 -1.80 -17.72 14.55
N PHE A 83 -1.61 -16.75 13.65
CA PHE A 83 -1.19 -17.03 12.27
C PHE A 83 0.17 -17.73 12.21
N TRP A 84 1.19 -17.19 12.90
CA TRP A 84 2.54 -17.74 12.84
C TRP A 84 2.64 -19.13 13.48
N GLU A 85 1.99 -19.35 14.62
CA GLU A 85 1.92 -20.67 15.26
C GLU A 85 1.27 -21.69 14.33
N PHE A 86 0.15 -21.33 13.68
CA PHE A 86 -0.52 -22.20 12.73
C PHE A 86 0.35 -22.48 11.48
N TYR A 87 0.98 -21.45 10.92
CA TYR A 87 1.85 -21.56 9.75
C TYR A 87 3.05 -22.47 10.03
N LEU A 88 3.74 -22.27 11.15
CA LEU A 88 4.91 -23.06 11.53
C LEU A 88 4.53 -24.52 11.81
N LEU A 89 3.34 -24.78 12.37
CA LEU A 89 2.87 -26.12 12.68
C LEU A 89 2.33 -26.89 11.46
N ARG A 90 1.65 -26.20 10.54
CA ARG A 90 0.86 -26.84 9.46
C ARG A 90 1.39 -26.59 8.06
N GLY A 91 2.39 -25.71 7.91
CA GLY A 91 2.97 -25.34 6.63
C GLY A 91 2.11 -24.36 5.81
N PHE A 92 2.67 -23.96 4.67
CA PHE A 92 2.11 -22.93 3.79
C PHE A 92 0.71 -23.27 3.28
N ASP A 93 0.49 -24.46 2.71
CA ASP A 93 -0.79 -24.80 2.06
C ASP A 93 -1.98 -24.74 3.03
N ALA A 94 -1.78 -25.22 4.26
CA ALA A 94 -2.80 -25.17 5.29
C ALA A 94 -3.09 -23.72 5.71
N ALA A 95 -2.04 -22.91 5.94
CA ALA A 95 -2.19 -21.51 6.31
C ALA A 95 -2.87 -20.70 5.19
N TYR A 96 -2.48 -20.94 3.94
CA TYR A 96 -3.09 -20.34 2.77
C TYR A 96 -4.59 -20.64 2.72
N LYS A 97 -4.98 -21.92 2.82
CA LYS A 97 -6.40 -22.32 2.81
C LYS A 97 -7.20 -21.73 3.97
N LYS A 98 -6.60 -21.63 5.17
CA LYS A 98 -7.28 -21.11 6.37
C LYS A 98 -7.49 -19.59 6.32
N TYR A 99 -6.48 -18.83 5.92
CA TYR A 99 -6.48 -17.37 6.04
C TYR A 99 -6.71 -16.62 4.72
N PHE A 100 -6.38 -17.22 3.59
CA PHE A 100 -6.41 -16.59 2.27
C PHE A 100 -7.28 -17.34 1.25
N GLY A 101 -7.79 -18.51 1.62
CA GLY A 101 -8.68 -19.31 0.76
C GLY A 101 -10.00 -18.58 0.49
N ASP A 102 -10.44 -18.61 -0.77
CA ASP A 102 -11.76 -18.11 -1.14
C ASP A 102 -12.85 -18.80 -0.32
N SER A 103 -13.84 -18.04 0.14
CA SER A 103 -15.02 -18.63 0.77
C SER A 103 -15.77 -19.53 -0.22
N LYS A 104 -16.50 -20.53 0.28
CA LYS A 104 -17.34 -21.40 -0.56
C LYS A 104 -18.26 -20.59 -1.47
N TYR A 105 -18.80 -19.49 -0.97
CA TYR A 105 -19.62 -18.54 -1.74
C TYR A 105 -18.84 -17.89 -2.91
N VAL A 106 -17.60 -17.44 -2.67
CA VAL A 106 -16.77 -16.85 -3.74
C VAL A 106 -16.44 -17.90 -4.80
N ILE A 107 -16.11 -19.13 -4.37
CA ILE A 107 -15.83 -20.24 -5.29
C ILE A 107 -17.06 -20.59 -6.14
N THR A 108 -18.23 -20.78 -5.53
CA THR A 108 -19.47 -21.10 -6.27
C THR A 108 -19.87 -19.97 -7.21
N LYS A 109 -19.76 -18.71 -6.78
CA LYS A 109 -19.98 -17.53 -7.63
C LYS A 109 -19.06 -17.52 -8.85
N LYS A 110 -17.77 -17.85 -8.70
CA LYS A 110 -16.81 -17.96 -9.81
C LYS A 110 -17.24 -19.05 -10.81
N ILE A 111 -17.64 -20.23 -10.31
CA ILE A 111 -18.11 -21.35 -11.14
C ILE A 111 -19.36 -20.96 -11.93
N VAL A 112 -20.40 -20.44 -11.25
CA VAL A 112 -21.66 -20.01 -11.89
C VAL A 112 -21.39 -18.95 -12.96
N LYS A 113 -20.54 -17.95 -12.67
CA LYS A 113 -20.17 -16.90 -13.64
C LYS A 113 -19.49 -17.49 -14.88
N GLN A 114 -18.63 -18.50 -14.72
CA GLN A 114 -18.00 -19.17 -15.86
C GLN A 114 -19.00 -19.98 -16.69
N ILE A 115 -19.94 -20.68 -16.05
CA ILE A 115 -21.00 -21.43 -16.73
C ILE A 115 -21.88 -20.48 -17.55
N ILE A 116 -22.38 -19.39 -16.95
CA ILE A 116 -23.19 -18.38 -17.64
C ILE A 116 -22.42 -17.80 -18.84
N LYS A 117 -21.14 -17.43 -18.66
CA LYS A 117 -20.29 -16.94 -19.76
C LYS A 117 -20.09 -17.96 -20.89
N ARG A 118 -20.10 -19.27 -20.60
CA ARG A 118 -20.02 -20.32 -21.61
C ARG A 118 -21.34 -20.49 -22.35
N VAL A 119 -22.47 -20.43 -21.66
CA VAL A 119 -23.80 -20.53 -22.26
C VAL A 119 -24.07 -19.34 -23.17
N LEU A 120 -23.83 -18.11 -22.70
CA LEU A 120 -24.02 -16.89 -23.50
C LEU A 120 -23.16 -16.90 -24.78
N ARG A 121 -21.92 -17.39 -24.71
CA ARG A 121 -21.05 -17.55 -25.89
C ARG A 121 -21.50 -18.61 -26.89
N LYS A 122 -22.36 -19.55 -26.50
CA LYS A 122 -22.95 -20.55 -27.40
C LYS A 122 -24.27 -20.09 -28.03
N LEU A 123 -24.88 -19.04 -27.49
CA LEU A 123 -26.11 -18.44 -27.98
C LEU A 123 -25.86 -17.26 -28.93
N GLN A 124 -24.62 -16.77 -28.99
CA GLN A 124 -24.09 -15.91 -30.05
C GLN A 124 -23.49 -16.78 -31.15
#